data_AF-D6GW27-F1
#
_entry.id   AF-D6GW27-F1
#
_cell.length_a   1.000
_cell.length_b   1.000
_cell.length_c   1.000
_cell.angle_alpha   90.00
_cell.angle_beta   90.00
_cell.angle_gamma   90.00
#
_symmetry.space_group_name_H-M   'P 1'
#
loop_
_entity.id
_entity.type
_entity.pdbx_description
1 polymer ?
#
loop_
_entity_poly.entity_id
_entity_poly.type
_entity_poly.pdbx_seq_one_letter_code
_entity_poly.pdbx_strand_id
1 'polypeptide(L)' 'MECEICGNDAIISTNNGTLCTEHFKKRFEDITLNTIKKYKLIKKGEKVAVANSGGKDSLSLLYILAKVF' A
#
# COMPACT_ATOMS: atom_id res chain seq x y z
N MET A 1 -11.78 -17.12 9.91
CA MET A 1 -11.91 -16.48 8.59
C MET A 1 -10.59 -16.72 7.87
N GLU A 2 -10.64 -17.23 6.64
CA GLU A 2 -9.43 -17.57 5.89
C GLU A 2 -9.15 -16.50 4.82
N CYS A 3 -7.89 -16.33 4.49
CA CYS A 3 -7.45 -15.44 3.42
C CYS A 3 -7.79 -16.07 2.07
N GLU A 4 -8.54 -15.35 1.23
CA GLU A 4 -8.94 -15.80 -0.10
C GLU A 4 -7.75 -16.09 -1.05
N ILE A 5 -6.56 -15.57 -0.75
CA ILE A 5 -5.36 -15.76 -1.60
C ILE A 5 -4.54 -16.98 -1.20
N CYS A 6 -4.45 -17.30 0.11
CA CYS A 6 -3.51 -18.33 0.59
C CYS A 6 -4.06 -19.26 1.69
N GLY A 7 -5.32 -19.11 2.10
CA GLY A 7 -5.95 -19.97 3.13
C GLY A 7 -5.55 -19.69 4.58
N ASN A 8 -4.47 -18.93 4.83
CA ASN A 8 -4.05 -18.57 6.20
C ASN A 8 -5.10 -17.69 6.91
N ASP A 9 -4.98 -17.56 8.24
CA ASP A 9 -5.84 -16.70 9.04
C ASP A 9 -5.91 -15.28 8.48
N ALA A 10 -7.13 -14.85 8.13
CA ALA A 10 -7.40 -13.50 7.69
C ALA A 10 -7.51 -12.56 8.89
N ILE A 11 -6.97 -11.34 8.74
CA ILE A 11 -7.04 -10.28 9.74
C ILE A 11 -8.06 -9.19 9.37
N ILE A 12 -8.49 -9.15 8.11
CA ILE A 12 -9.39 -8.13 7.60
C ILE A 12 -10.31 -8.70 6.53
N SER A 13 -11.57 -8.23 6.54
CA SER A 13 -12.55 -8.42 5.49
C SER A 13 -12.83 -7.09 4.84
N THR A 14 -12.64 -7.01 3.52
CA THR A 14 -12.92 -5.80 2.75
C THR A 14 -13.97 -6.11 1.68
N ASN A 15 -14.49 -5.10 0.99
CA ASN A 15 -15.34 -5.30 -0.19
C ASN A 15 -14.64 -6.06 -1.32
N ASN A 16 -13.31 -6.20 -1.25
CA ASN A 16 -12.49 -6.85 -2.25
C ASN A 16 -11.84 -8.16 -1.75
N GLY A 17 -12.41 -8.76 -0.71
CA GLY A 17 -12.02 -10.07 -0.19
C GLY A 17 -11.44 -10.04 1.22
N THR A 18 -11.26 -11.24 1.77
CA THR A 18 -10.64 -11.51 3.08
C THR A 18 -9.13 -11.74 2.94
N LEU A 19 -8.34 -11.00 3.71
CA LEU A 19 -6.88 -10.99 3.55
C LEU A 19 -6.16 -11.25 4.87
N CYS A 20 -5.11 -12.08 4.82
CA CYS A 20 -4.12 -12.16 5.88
C CYS A 20 -3.22 -10.92 5.84
N THR A 21 -2.41 -10.74 6.87
CA THR A 21 -1.52 -9.58 7.05
C THR A 21 -0.65 -9.29 5.81
N GLU A 22 -0.04 -10.32 5.24
CA GLU A 22 0.92 -10.16 4.14
C GLU A 22 0.21 -9.79 2.83
N HIS A 23 -0.92 -10.43 2.53
CA HIS A 23 -1.70 -10.11 1.34
C HIS A 23 -2.39 -8.75 1.44
N PHE A 24 -2.79 -8.33 2.64
CA PHE A 24 -3.29 -6.98 2.87
C PHE A 24 -2.20 -5.93 2.60
N LYS A 25 -1.00 -6.07 3.20
CA LYS A 25 0.12 -5.15 2.98
C LYS A 25 0.49 -5.06 1.49
N LYS A 26 0.65 -6.21 0.83
CA LYS A 26 0.96 -6.27 -0.60
C LYS A 26 -0.09 -5.55 -1.42
N ARG A 27 -1.38 -5.81 -1.18
CA ARG A 27 -2.47 -5.15 -1.90
C ARG A 27 -2.48 -3.64 -1.67
N PHE A 28 -2.20 -3.19 -0.45
CA PHE A 28 -2.13 -1.76 -0.13
C PHE A 28 -0.98 -1.06 -0.87
N GLU A 29 0.19 -1.71 -0.93
CA GLU A 29 1.34 -1.25 -1.72
C GLU A 29 1.00 -1.22 -3.22
N ASP A 30 0.42 -2.31 -3.76
CA ASP A 30 0.06 -2.42 -5.17
C ASP A 30 -0.95 -1.35 -5.60
N ILE A 31 -1.96 -1.05 -4.78
CA ILE A 31 -2.94 0.01 -5.09
C ILE A 31 -2.23 1.37 -5.16
N THR A 32 -1.34 1.67 -4.22
CA THR A 32 -0.56 2.92 -4.19
C THR A 32 0.29 3.06 -5.45
N LEU A 33 1.08 2.03 -5.79
CA LEU A 33 1.98 2.05 -6.94
C LEU A 33 1.22 2.08 -8.27
N ASN A 34 0.12 1.32 -8.38
CA ASN A 34 -0.73 1.36 -9.56
C ASN A 34 -1.38 2.73 -9.75
N THR A 35 -1.75 3.41 -8.66
CA THR A 35 -2.28 4.78 -8.71
C THR A 35 -1.22 5.75 -9.21
N ILE A 36 -0.01 5.71 -8.65
CA ILE A 36 1.12 6.54 -9.10
C ILE A 36 1.40 6.33 -10.59
N LYS A 37 1.43 5.07 -11.04
CA LYS A 37 1.67 4.71 -12.44
C LYS A 37 0.53 5.16 -13.36
N LYS A 38 -0.72 4.89 -12.99
CA LYS A 38 -1.92 5.20 -13.79
C LYS A 38 -2.04 6.70 -14.05
N TYR A 39 -1.80 7.52 -13.03
CA TYR A 39 -1.93 8.97 -13.11
C TYR A 39 -0.60 9.69 -13.36
N LYS A 40 0.51 8.95 -13.53
CA LYS A 40 1.86 9.47 -13.76
C LYS A 40 2.27 10.53 -12.71
N LEU A 41 1.97 10.24 -11.44
CA LEU A 41 2.14 11.19 -10.32
C LEU A 41 3.61 11.45 -9.98
N ILE A 42 4.47 10.46 -10.17
CA ILE A 42 5.91 10.51 -9.88
C ILE A 42 6.64 9.89 -11.07
N LYS A 43 7.67 10.58 -11.57
CA LYS A 43 8.55 10.10 -12.65
C LYS A 43 9.88 9.60 -12.09
N LYS A 44 10.52 8.72 -12.85
CA LYS A 44 11.85 8.19 -12.49
C LYS A 44 12.85 9.33 -12.35
N GLY A 45 13.57 9.36 -11.22
CA GLY A 45 14.59 10.36 -10.91
C GLY A 45 14.08 11.65 -10.28
N GLU A 46 12.76 11.81 -10.10
CA GLU A 46 12.22 12.94 -9.33
C GLU A 46 12.52 12.78 -7.84
N LYS A 47 12.92 13.89 -7.20
CA LYS A 47 13.03 13.96 -5.75
C LYS A 47 11.66 14.31 -5.16
N VAL A 48 11.06 13.38 -4.42
CA VAL A 48 9.73 13.55 -3.84
C VAL A 48 9.85 13.99 -2.38
N ALA A 49 9.27 15.14 -2.06
CA ALA A 49 9.13 15.58 -0.67
C ALA A 49 7.76 15.13 -0.12
N VAL A 50 7.76 14.50 1.05
CA VAL A 50 6.53 14.08 1.74
C VAL A 50 6.30 14.97 2.95
N ALA A 51 5.18 15.70 2.97
CA ALA A 51 4.76 16.47 4.13
C ALA A 51 4.24 15.51 5.22
N ASN A 52 5.12 15.12 6.13
CA ASN A 52 4.80 14.18 7.20
C ASN A 52 4.33 14.91 8.46
N SER A 53 3.06 14.71 8.83
CA SER A 53 2.47 15.25 10.06
C SER A 53 2.68 14.34 11.28
N GLY A 54 3.21 13.13 11.09
CA GLY A 54 3.26 12.08 12.11
C GLY A 54 1.96 11.26 12.23
N GLY A 55 0.92 11.62 11.47
CA GLY A 55 -0.31 10.84 11.39
C GLY A 55 -0.16 9.56 10.58
N LYS A 56 -1.08 8.61 10.77
CA LYS A 56 -1.06 7.30 10.10
C LYS A 56 -1.01 7.42 8.56
N ASP A 57 -1.71 8.38 7.98
CA ASP A 57 -1.84 8.51 6.52
C ASP A 57 -0.53 9.01 5.90
N SER A 58 0.01 10.11 6.41
CA SER A 58 1.25 10.71 5.92
C SER A 58 2.48 9.85 6.23
N LEU A 59 2.48 9.13 7.37
CA LEU A 59 3.53 8.17 7.71
C LEU A 59 3.48 6.93 6.80
N SER A 60 2.29 6.39 6.52
CA SER A 60 2.13 5.23 5.64
C SER A 60 2.57 5.57 4.21
N LEU A 61 2.22 6.77 3.72
CA LEU A 61 2.67 7.24 2.41
C LEU A 61 4.20 7.34 2.35
N LEU A 62 4.82 7.97 3.36
CA LEU A 62 6.27 8.07 3.45
C LEU A 62 6.93 6.68 3.45
N TYR A 63 6.41 5.75 4.24
CA TYR A 63 6.92 4.38 4.33
C TYR A 63 6.89 3.66 2.98
N ILE A 64 5.75 3.71 2.27
CA ILE A 64 5.62 3.05 0.96
C ILE A 64 6.56 3.68 -0.07
N LEU A 65 6.63 5.01 -0.13
CA LEU A 65 7.49 5.68 -1.11
C LEU A 65 8.97 5.37 -0.84
N ALA A 66 9.41 5.41 0.43
CA ALA A 66 10.79 5.10 0.81
C ALA A 66 11.17 3.61 0.60
N LYS A 67 10.19 2.69 0.58
CA LYS A 67 10.43 1.27 0.28
C LYS A 67 10.65 1.02 -1.22
N VAL A 68 10.11 1.87 -2.09
CA VAL A 68 9.99 1.59 -3.55
C VAL A 68 10.84 2.54 -4.41
N PHE A 69 11.06 3.78 -3.99
CA PHE A 69 11.81 4.81 -4.69
C PHE A 69 13.12 5.14 -3.98
#